data_AF-A0A2L0EWQ9-F1
#
_entry.id   AF-A0A2L0EWQ9-F1
#
_cell.length_a   1.000
_cell.length_b   1.000
_cell.length_c   1.000
_cell.angle_alpha   90.00
_cell.angle_beta   90.00
_cell.angle_gamma   90.00
#
_symmetry.space_group_name_H-M   'P 1'
#
loop_
_entity.id
_entity.type
_entity.pdbx_description
1 polymer ?
#
loop_
_entity_poly.entity_id
_entity_poly.type
_entity_poly.pdbx_seq_one_letter_code
_entity_poly.pdbx_strand_id
1 'polypeptide(L)'
;MQESAALEHLPIGVLRLDEAYEIVAADRRFCEIFRCEPEAVLGKPLDDLFSPNDVDGAQGFLGRVSRHGGPMIEVALGLRIAGRETYARLRMKRLETGYLVYVEHALVERDLVYEMLLARERWNSVFRGCEDGIAILDEQRRLVECNARFLEILDLRAALGVLGDDAVLGLDLFELVRTAEFDRVRQAAEEAAGREGGGVVRDAFRYRERSLAVKLRPIRLPLVGGIGSCLLVRDVTEQRQLEALRIQEAQAHWAGMAEVAAHVLHNLGNLCTSVLFDAEEVAQILRESRLPRLFRANELLAERRAEVEAALAGDPKLSLLPGYYITLGGALEEELRRATERAGELLLRVQLMKEVIASQQDYAKGVALTELLSVAEVLEDALKIQDAALARHGVVVARRLAPVGLVRAQRTKLTHVFINLINNAKDAMNQVPPGDRRLTVEVQPTAEGEVAVRISDSGEGIAGDDVERLFSHGFMTTGLGRGFGLHFCATAMVEMGGRLAVEPGPEARGATFLLVFPPASS
;
A
#
# COMPACT_ATOMS: atom_id res chain seq x y z
N MET A 1 -43.62 51.77 44.44
CA MET A 1 -44.84 50.91 44.35
C MET A 1 -45.79 51.38 43.21
N GLN A 2 -45.26 51.88 42.09
CA GLN A 2 -46.05 52.25 40.90
C GLN A 2 -45.49 51.64 39.59
N GLU A 3 -44.26 51.09 39.56
CA GLU A 3 -43.71 50.37 38.38
C GLU A 3 -44.20 48.92 38.25
N SER A 4 -44.80 48.34 39.32
CA SER A 4 -45.19 46.93 39.34
C SER A 4 -46.40 46.59 38.47
N ALA A 5 -47.26 47.56 38.14
CA ALA A 5 -48.50 47.32 37.38
C ALA A 5 -48.30 47.40 35.85
N ALA A 6 -47.21 48.04 35.37
CA ALA A 6 -46.94 48.20 33.93
C ALA A 6 -46.25 46.97 33.30
N LEU A 7 -45.72 46.06 34.12
CA LEU A 7 -45.03 44.85 33.69
C LEU A 7 -45.98 43.65 33.49
N GLU A 8 -47.27 43.77 33.86
CA GLU A 8 -48.19 42.63 33.90
C GLU A 8 -48.51 41.99 32.53
N HIS A 9 -48.12 42.60 31.40
CA HIS A 9 -48.39 42.05 30.06
C HIS A 9 -47.13 41.70 29.23
N LEU A 10 -45.92 41.83 29.79
CA LEU A 10 -44.67 41.54 29.06
C LEU A 10 -44.07 40.17 29.48
N PRO A 11 -43.50 39.39 28.54
CA PRO A 11 -42.89 38.08 28.79
C PRO A 11 -41.48 38.21 29.42
N ILE A 12 -41.40 38.97 30.52
CA ILE A 12 -40.16 39.34 31.19
C ILE A 12 -40.22 38.80 32.62
N GLY A 13 -39.26 37.97 32.99
CA GLY A 13 -38.99 37.58 34.37
C GLY A 13 -38.01 38.55 35.02
N VAL A 14 -38.03 38.64 36.35
CA VAL A 14 -37.16 39.55 37.11
C VAL A 14 -36.39 38.78 38.18
N LEU A 15 -35.07 38.94 38.17
CA LEU A 15 -34.16 38.46 39.20
C LEU A 15 -33.57 39.64 39.97
N ARG A 16 -33.42 39.48 41.28
CA ARG A 16 -32.66 40.40 42.13
C ARG A 16 -31.38 39.71 42.56
N LEU A 17 -30.26 40.40 42.38
CA LEU A 17 -28.94 39.96 42.80
C LEU A 17 -28.43 40.82 43.95
N ASP A 18 -27.58 40.27 44.81
CA ASP A 18 -26.81 41.05 45.78
C ASP A 18 -25.52 41.65 45.16
N GLU A 19 -24.63 42.21 45.98
CA GLU A 19 -23.36 42.78 45.53
C GLU A 19 -22.35 41.72 45.04
N ALA A 20 -22.54 40.46 45.41
CA ALA A 20 -21.74 39.32 44.97
C ALA A 20 -22.29 38.65 43.70
N TYR A 21 -23.34 39.22 43.09
CA TYR A 21 -24.06 38.68 41.92
C TYR A 21 -24.81 37.37 42.21
N GLU A 22 -25.13 37.08 43.49
CA GLU A 22 -25.94 35.93 43.88
C GLU A 22 -27.43 36.25 43.79
N ILE A 23 -28.22 35.29 43.29
CA ILE A 23 -29.65 35.45 43.10
C ILE A 23 -30.38 35.38 44.45
N VAL A 24 -30.76 36.55 44.98
CA VAL A 24 -31.48 36.68 46.25
C VAL A 24 -32.99 36.64 46.12
N ALA A 25 -33.51 36.91 44.92
CA ALA A 25 -34.94 36.78 44.63
C ALA A 25 -35.18 36.50 43.16
N ALA A 26 -36.17 35.65 42.88
CA ALA A 26 -36.74 35.45 41.55
C ALA A 26 -38.24 35.72 41.61
N ASP A 27 -38.77 36.51 40.68
CA ASP A 27 -40.20 36.75 40.62
C ASP A 27 -40.96 35.51 40.09
N ARG A 28 -42.26 35.46 40.39
CA ARG A 28 -43.11 34.33 39.98
C ARG A 28 -43.12 34.13 38.45
N ARG A 29 -42.98 35.20 37.68
CA ARG A 29 -42.97 35.14 36.21
C ARG A 29 -41.73 34.50 35.65
N PHE A 30 -40.56 34.80 36.21
CA PHE A 30 -39.32 34.10 35.85
C PHE A 30 -39.50 32.59 36.03
N CYS A 31 -40.04 32.16 37.17
CA CYS A 31 -40.32 30.74 37.43
C CYS A 31 -41.32 30.14 36.44
N GLU A 32 -42.38 30.87 36.07
CA GLU A 32 -43.38 30.43 35.09
C GLU A 32 -42.82 30.34 33.66
N ILE A 33 -42.04 31.34 33.22
CA ILE A 33 -41.43 31.42 31.88
C ILE A 33 -40.38 30.33 31.70
N PHE A 34 -39.49 30.17 32.68
CA PHE A 34 -38.38 29.22 32.61
C PHE A 34 -38.74 27.84 33.19
N ARG A 35 -40.00 27.65 33.63
CA ARG A 35 -40.55 26.41 34.19
C ARG A 35 -39.63 25.81 35.26
N CYS A 36 -39.26 26.63 36.23
CA CYS A 36 -38.38 26.26 37.33
C CYS A 36 -38.99 26.67 38.67
N GLU A 37 -38.68 25.92 39.73
CA GLU A 37 -39.01 26.33 41.09
C GLU A 37 -38.02 27.40 41.57
N PRO A 38 -38.43 28.37 42.40
CA PRO A 38 -37.54 29.42 42.91
C PRO A 38 -36.27 28.86 43.55
N GLU A 39 -36.39 27.75 44.28
CA GLU A 39 -35.29 27.04 44.94
C GLU A 39 -34.20 26.54 43.97
N ALA A 40 -34.53 26.38 42.68
CA ALA A 40 -33.57 25.92 41.67
C ALA A 40 -32.56 27.00 41.27
N VAL A 41 -32.86 28.27 41.52
CA VAL A 41 -32.05 29.43 41.11
C VAL A 41 -31.59 30.31 42.27
N LEU A 42 -32.32 30.31 43.39
CA LEU A 42 -31.96 31.11 44.58
C LEU A 42 -30.63 30.66 45.20
N GLY A 43 -29.83 31.64 45.63
CA GLY A 43 -28.52 31.42 46.27
C GLY A 43 -27.41 30.96 45.32
N LYS A 44 -27.67 30.93 44.01
CA LYS A 44 -26.66 30.65 42.99
C LYS A 44 -26.15 31.96 42.39
N PRO A 45 -24.89 32.01 41.96
CA PRO A 45 -24.39 33.15 41.19
C PRO A 45 -25.08 33.18 39.81
N LEU A 46 -25.19 34.38 39.21
CA LEU A 46 -25.89 34.54 37.93
C LEU A 46 -25.24 33.71 36.79
N ASP A 47 -23.93 33.52 36.81
CA ASP A 47 -23.15 32.80 35.80
C ASP A 47 -23.38 31.29 35.78
N ASP A 48 -23.82 30.70 36.90
CA ASP A 48 -24.27 29.30 36.96
C ASP A 48 -25.49 29.04 36.06
N LEU A 49 -26.24 30.09 35.72
CA LEU A 49 -27.37 29.98 34.79
C LEU A 49 -26.92 30.01 33.32
N PHE A 50 -25.65 30.30 33.01
CA PHE A 50 -25.20 30.38 31.62
C PHE A 50 -25.08 28.99 30.97
N SER A 51 -25.43 28.92 29.69
CA SER A 51 -25.29 27.69 28.93
C SER A 51 -23.81 27.38 28.69
N PRO A 52 -23.34 26.16 28.98
CA PRO A 52 -21.98 25.74 28.65
C PRO A 52 -21.72 25.70 27.14
N ASN A 53 -22.77 25.71 26.30
CA ASN A 53 -22.68 25.76 24.84
C ASN A 53 -22.57 27.19 24.28
N ASP A 54 -22.70 28.23 25.11
CA ASP A 54 -22.61 29.64 24.72
C ASP A 54 -21.50 30.38 25.49
N VAL A 55 -20.26 29.93 25.28
CA VAL A 55 -19.06 30.45 25.95
C VAL A 55 -18.82 31.92 25.61
N ASP A 56 -19.07 32.31 24.36
CA ASP A 56 -18.85 33.68 23.88
C ASP A 56 -19.89 34.66 24.44
N GLY A 57 -21.16 34.25 24.55
CA GLY A 57 -22.21 35.03 25.22
C GLY A 57 -21.92 35.26 26.70
N ALA A 58 -21.46 34.22 27.41
CA ALA A 58 -21.05 34.30 28.82
C ALA A 58 -19.86 35.25 29.03
N GLN A 59 -18.80 35.12 28.21
CA GLN A 59 -17.64 36.01 28.29
C GLN A 59 -17.98 37.46 27.92
N GLY A 60 -18.84 37.64 26.91
CA GLY A 60 -19.33 38.95 26.48
C GLY A 60 -20.12 39.66 27.58
N PHE A 61 -20.92 38.93 28.36
CA PHE A 61 -21.62 39.45 29.52
C PHE A 61 -20.65 39.86 30.64
N LEU A 62 -19.82 38.93 31.11
CA LEU A 62 -18.87 39.18 32.21
C LEU A 62 -17.90 40.34 31.90
N GLY A 63 -17.46 40.46 30.65
CA GLY A 63 -16.64 41.57 30.19
C GLY A 63 -17.34 42.93 30.27
N ARG A 64 -18.65 43.01 29.99
CA ARG A 64 -19.43 44.26 30.07
C ARG A 64 -19.75 44.65 31.51
N VAL A 65 -20.04 43.67 32.37
CA VAL A 65 -20.23 43.88 33.82
C VAL A 65 -18.95 44.45 34.45
N SER A 66 -17.79 43.96 34.04
CA SER A 66 -16.49 44.40 34.57
C SER A 66 -16.06 45.79 34.09
N ARG A 67 -16.52 46.24 32.91
CA ARG A 67 -16.07 47.49 32.26
C ARG A 67 -16.97 48.70 32.49
N HIS A 68 -18.18 48.55 33.02
CA HIS A 68 -19.15 49.65 33.12
C HIS A 68 -19.85 49.77 34.47
N GLY A 69 -19.77 50.96 35.07
CA GLY A 69 -20.74 51.50 36.02
C GLY A 69 -21.90 52.26 35.33
N GLY A 70 -22.26 51.85 34.11
CA GLY A 70 -23.33 52.47 33.32
C GLY A 70 -24.73 52.10 33.83
N PRO A 71 -25.79 52.84 33.43
CA PRO A 71 -27.12 52.70 34.01
C PRO A 71 -27.86 51.40 33.61
N MET A 72 -27.46 50.71 32.53
CA MET A 72 -28.08 49.47 32.08
C MET A 72 -27.13 48.66 31.18
N ILE A 73 -27.02 47.35 31.43
CA ILE A 73 -26.24 46.38 30.63
C ILE A 73 -27.23 45.46 29.91
N GLU A 74 -27.15 45.35 28.59
CA GLU A 74 -28.03 44.50 27.78
C GLU A 74 -27.21 43.49 26.98
N VAL A 75 -27.51 42.20 27.15
CA VAL A 75 -26.84 41.08 26.48
C VAL A 75 -27.84 39.95 26.23
N ALA A 76 -27.76 39.32 25.07
CA ALA A 76 -28.47 38.07 24.80
C ALA A 76 -27.48 36.92 24.92
N LEU A 77 -27.86 35.87 25.64
CA LEU A 77 -27.05 34.67 25.82
C LEU A 77 -27.91 33.44 26.11
N GLY A 78 -27.33 32.27 25.90
CA GLY A 78 -27.90 30.98 26.27
C GLY A 78 -27.89 30.80 27.79
N LEU A 79 -29.03 30.43 28.34
CA LEU A 79 -29.21 30.03 29.72
C LEU A 79 -29.54 28.53 29.82
N ARG A 80 -29.07 27.91 30.90
CA ARG A 80 -29.42 26.54 31.27
C ARG A 80 -30.09 26.52 32.63
N ILE A 81 -31.41 26.43 32.63
CA ILE A 81 -32.23 26.47 33.85
C ILE A 81 -32.99 25.15 33.97
N ALA A 82 -32.89 24.50 35.14
CA ALA A 82 -33.52 23.19 35.41
C ALA A 82 -33.24 22.12 34.33
N GLY A 83 -32.04 22.15 33.73
CA GLY A 83 -31.62 21.19 32.70
C GLY A 83 -32.16 21.47 31.29
N ARG A 84 -32.88 22.58 31.08
CA ARG A 84 -33.32 23.03 29.75
C ARG A 84 -32.45 24.17 29.26
N GLU A 85 -32.02 24.08 28.01
CA GLU A 85 -31.36 25.18 27.32
C GLU A 85 -32.41 26.11 26.71
N THR A 86 -32.22 27.40 26.92
CA THR A 86 -33.06 28.46 26.37
C THR A 86 -32.23 29.70 26.17
N TYR A 87 -32.61 30.55 25.22
CA TYR A 87 -31.94 31.82 25.02
C TYR A 87 -32.76 32.94 25.65
N ALA A 88 -32.07 33.83 26.36
CA ALA A 88 -32.71 34.96 26.99
C ALA A 88 -31.90 36.24 26.76
N ARG A 89 -32.63 37.35 26.67
CA ARG A 89 -32.05 38.68 26.71
C ARG A 89 -32.07 39.16 28.15
N LEU A 90 -30.88 39.36 28.71
CA LEU A 90 -30.67 39.89 30.05
C LEU A 90 -30.44 41.39 29.96
N ARG A 91 -31.23 42.15 30.72
CA ARG A 91 -30.99 43.57 31.00
C ARG A 91 -30.72 43.75 32.48
N MET A 92 -29.49 44.12 32.83
CA MET A 92 -29.08 44.34 34.21
C MET A 92 -28.94 45.83 34.53
N LYS A 93 -29.51 46.25 35.65
CA LYS A 93 -29.41 47.60 36.21
C LYS A 93 -28.87 47.53 37.63
N ARG A 94 -27.92 48.41 37.97
CA ARG A 94 -27.40 48.53 39.35
C ARG A 94 -28.39 49.28 40.23
N LEU A 95 -28.62 48.78 41.44
CA LEU A 95 -29.40 49.44 42.49
C LEU A 95 -28.47 49.96 43.60
N GLU A 96 -29.02 50.70 44.58
CA GLU A 96 -28.26 51.15 45.76
C GLU A 96 -27.70 49.97 46.57
N THR A 97 -28.41 48.83 46.58
CA THR A 97 -27.98 47.58 47.18
C THR A 97 -28.21 46.43 46.19
N GLY A 98 -27.16 46.01 45.48
CA GLY A 98 -27.21 44.89 44.51
C GLY A 98 -27.63 45.27 43.09
N TYR A 99 -28.22 44.31 42.36
CA TYR A 99 -28.60 44.45 40.96
C TYR A 99 -30.02 43.94 40.67
N LEU A 100 -30.65 44.52 39.66
CA LEU A 100 -31.92 44.07 39.10
C LEU A 100 -31.68 43.56 37.68
N VAL A 101 -32.04 42.31 37.41
CA VAL A 101 -31.89 41.68 36.09
C VAL A 101 -33.27 41.36 35.53
N TYR A 102 -33.60 41.96 34.40
CA TYR A 102 -34.75 41.60 33.59
C TYR A 102 -34.32 40.51 32.61
N VAL A 103 -35.05 39.40 32.61
CA VAL A 103 -34.78 38.23 31.76
C VAL A 103 -35.96 38.05 30.81
N GLU A 104 -35.75 38.43 29.55
CA GLU A 104 -36.74 38.28 28.48
C GLU A 104 -36.47 36.97 27.74
N HIS A 105 -37.43 36.05 27.76
CA HIS A 105 -37.30 34.77 27.08
C HIS A 105 -37.48 34.96 25.58
N ALA A 106 -36.50 34.52 24.78
CA ALA A 106 -36.64 34.53 23.32
C ALA A 106 -37.63 33.41 22.93
N LEU A 107 -38.87 33.77 22.58
CA LEU A 107 -39.85 32.81 22.06
C LEU A 107 -39.32 32.24 20.74
N VAL A 108 -39.16 30.91 20.73
CA VAL A 108 -38.33 30.09 19.81
C VAL A 108 -38.73 30.16 18.32
N GLU A 109 -39.78 30.87 17.91
CA GLU A 109 -40.30 30.73 16.52
C GLU A 109 -40.20 31.95 15.60
N ARG A 110 -39.81 33.17 16.05
CA ARG A 110 -39.77 34.35 15.15
C ARG A 110 -38.70 35.41 15.43
N ASP A 111 -37.69 35.16 16.26
CA ASP A 111 -36.65 36.17 16.47
C ASP A 111 -35.59 36.10 15.34
N LEU A 112 -35.88 36.79 14.23
CA LEU A 112 -34.99 36.91 13.06
C LEU A 112 -33.57 37.34 13.47
N VAL A 113 -33.45 38.13 14.54
CA VAL A 113 -32.16 38.58 15.08
C VAL A 113 -31.33 37.40 15.60
N TYR A 114 -31.97 36.42 16.22
CA TYR A 114 -31.31 35.22 16.74
C TYR A 114 -30.84 34.30 15.61
N GLU A 115 -31.70 34.02 14.64
CA GLU A 115 -31.32 33.22 13.46
C GLU A 115 -30.16 33.86 12.69
N MET A 116 -30.14 35.20 12.58
CA MET A 116 -29.03 35.93 11.98
C MET A 116 -27.73 35.80 12.80
N LEU A 117 -27.81 35.84 14.13
CA LEU A 117 -26.64 35.72 15.00
C LEU A 117 -26.05 34.31 14.94
N LEU A 118 -26.90 33.27 14.99
CA LEU A 118 -26.48 31.87 14.87
C LEU A 118 -25.94 31.54 13.47
N ALA A 119 -26.53 32.09 12.41
CA ALA A 119 -25.99 31.97 11.04
C ALA A 119 -24.62 32.63 10.92
N ARG A 120 -24.42 33.81 11.55
CA ARG A 120 -23.14 34.53 11.56
C ARG A 120 -22.06 33.77 12.35
N GLU A 121 -22.38 33.22 13.51
CA GLU A 121 -21.44 32.39 14.28
C GLU A 121 -21.02 31.14 13.50
N ARG A 122 -21.97 30.42 12.90
CA ARG A 122 -21.68 29.27 12.04
C ARG A 122 -20.78 29.65 10.85
N TRP A 123 -21.06 30.77 10.19
CA TRP A 123 -20.21 31.30 9.11
C TRP A 123 -18.79 31.55 9.63
N ASN A 124 -18.63 32.30 10.72
CA ASN A 124 -17.33 32.63 11.29
C ASN A 124 -16.50 31.38 11.63
N SER A 125 -17.16 30.37 12.20
CA SER A 125 -16.51 29.10 12.55
C SER A 125 -16.00 28.36 11.32
N VAL A 126 -16.84 28.17 10.29
CA VAL A 126 -16.44 27.51 9.03
C VAL A 126 -15.38 28.32 8.29
N PHE A 127 -15.57 29.64 8.20
CA PHE A 127 -14.68 30.54 7.49
C PHE A 127 -13.28 30.56 8.11
N ARG A 128 -13.18 30.60 9.43
CA ARG A 128 -11.90 30.58 10.16
C ARG A 128 -11.26 29.19 10.23
N GLY A 129 -12.07 28.14 10.34
CA GLY A 129 -11.59 26.75 10.44
C GLY A 129 -11.21 26.10 9.11
N CYS A 130 -11.42 26.77 7.98
CA CYS A 130 -11.10 26.22 6.66
C CYS A 130 -9.59 26.15 6.43
N GLU A 131 -9.10 25.01 5.95
CA GLU A 131 -7.69 24.82 5.55
C GLU A 131 -7.33 25.53 4.22
N ASP A 132 -8.35 25.86 3.43
CA ASP A 132 -8.22 26.67 2.24
C ASP A 132 -8.26 28.17 2.61
N GLY A 133 -7.48 28.98 1.89
CA GLY A 133 -7.55 30.43 1.98
C GLY A 133 -8.80 30.93 1.27
N ILE A 134 -9.68 31.63 1.97
CA ILE A 134 -10.89 32.23 1.42
C ILE A 134 -10.80 33.75 1.52
N ALA A 135 -11.11 34.43 0.42
CA ALA A 135 -11.24 35.88 0.36
C ALA A 135 -12.49 36.29 -0.44
N ILE A 136 -13.16 37.33 0.02
CA ILE A 136 -14.27 38.00 -0.64
C ILE A 136 -13.77 39.34 -1.17
N LEU A 137 -14.03 39.58 -2.45
CA LEU A 137 -13.65 40.78 -3.17
C LEU A 137 -14.89 41.58 -3.58
N ASP A 138 -14.80 42.90 -3.55
CA ASP A 138 -15.81 43.80 -4.14
C ASP A 138 -15.70 43.84 -5.68
N GLU A 139 -16.57 44.64 -6.32
CA GLU A 139 -16.55 44.85 -7.78
C GLU A 139 -15.26 45.51 -8.29
N GLN A 140 -14.55 46.23 -7.43
CA GLN A 140 -13.25 46.84 -7.73
C GLN A 140 -12.07 45.95 -7.33
N ARG A 141 -12.32 44.68 -6.95
CA ARG A 141 -11.33 43.66 -6.57
C ARG A 141 -10.63 43.94 -5.24
N ARG A 142 -11.23 44.78 -4.39
CA ARG A 142 -10.74 45.06 -3.04
C ARG A 142 -11.22 44.01 -2.05
N LEU A 143 -10.34 43.65 -1.12
CA LEU A 143 -10.64 42.69 -0.05
C LEU A 143 -11.73 43.22 0.88
N VAL A 144 -12.89 42.58 0.88
CA VAL A 144 -14.00 42.86 1.81
C VAL A 144 -13.87 42.00 3.06
N GLU A 145 -13.52 40.73 2.89
CA GLU A 145 -13.36 39.76 3.97
C GLU A 145 -12.32 38.72 3.57
N CYS A 146 -11.51 38.22 4.50
CA CYS A 146 -10.62 37.10 4.25
C CYS A 146 -10.36 36.32 5.54
N ASN A 147 -10.15 35.01 5.43
CA ASN A 147 -9.77 34.20 6.58
C ASN A 147 -8.26 34.29 6.84
N ALA A 148 -7.82 33.93 8.05
CA ALA A 148 -6.40 33.95 8.42
C ALA A 148 -5.56 33.09 7.46
N ARG A 149 -6.12 31.95 7.03
CA ARG A 149 -5.45 31.02 6.14
C ARG A 149 -5.11 31.61 4.78
N PHE A 150 -5.96 32.48 4.23
CA PHE A 150 -5.68 33.22 3.00
C PHE A 150 -4.45 34.11 3.13
N LEU A 151 -4.34 34.83 4.26
CA LEU A 151 -3.21 35.70 4.54
C LEU A 151 -1.91 34.91 4.70
N GLU A 152 -1.97 33.74 5.33
CA GLU A 152 -0.81 32.83 5.51
C GLU A 152 -0.33 32.23 4.19
N ILE A 153 -1.25 31.73 3.35
CA ILE A 153 -0.91 31.07 2.08
C ILE A 153 -0.24 32.07 1.12
N LEU A 154 -0.74 33.29 1.07
CA LEU A 154 -0.20 34.35 0.20
C LEU A 154 0.91 35.19 0.84
N ASP A 155 1.15 34.99 2.14
CA ASP A 155 2.13 35.69 2.97
C ASP A 155 1.96 37.23 2.94
N LEU A 156 0.70 37.66 3.09
CA LEU A 156 0.31 39.07 2.97
C LEU A 156 0.68 39.89 4.21
N ARG A 157 0.63 39.30 5.41
CA ARG A 157 0.99 39.99 6.66
C ARG A 157 2.46 40.44 6.65
N ALA A 158 3.37 39.56 6.22
CA ALA A 158 4.79 39.88 6.11
C ALA A 158 5.05 40.90 5.00
N ALA A 159 4.38 40.78 3.85
CA ALA A 159 4.53 41.70 2.73
C ALA A 159 4.12 43.15 3.07
N LEU A 160 3.15 43.33 3.96
CA LEU A 160 2.62 44.64 4.37
C LEU A 160 3.18 45.13 5.71
N GLY A 161 3.90 44.29 6.46
CA GLY A 161 4.42 44.63 7.78
C GLY A 161 3.33 44.88 8.84
N VAL A 162 2.17 44.23 8.70
CA VAL A 162 1.00 44.42 9.58
C VAL A 162 0.75 43.22 10.48
N LEU A 163 0.29 43.48 11.71
CA LEU A 163 -0.06 42.45 12.70
C LEU A 163 -1.55 42.11 12.70
N GLY A 164 -2.42 43.02 12.21
CA GLY A 164 -3.87 42.86 12.22
C GLY A 164 -4.43 42.46 10.87
N ASP A 165 -5.39 41.53 10.87
CA ASP A 165 -6.07 41.03 9.67
C ASP A 165 -6.91 42.11 8.98
N ASP A 166 -7.42 43.07 9.75
CA ASP A 166 -8.22 44.18 9.21
C ASP A 166 -7.40 45.14 8.34
N ALA A 167 -6.07 45.13 8.45
CA ALA A 167 -5.20 46.07 7.74
C ALA A 167 -5.09 45.76 6.23
N VAL A 168 -5.47 44.56 5.80
CA VAL A 168 -5.54 44.21 4.37
C VAL A 168 -6.89 44.56 3.72
N LEU A 169 -7.91 44.83 4.53
CA LEU A 169 -9.26 45.09 4.02
C LEU A 169 -9.31 46.43 3.28
N GLY A 170 -10.06 46.46 2.18
CA GLY A 170 -10.17 47.62 1.28
C GLY A 170 -9.01 47.80 0.30
N LEU A 171 -7.96 46.98 0.39
CA LEU A 171 -6.85 46.99 -0.58
C LEU A 171 -7.16 46.10 -1.78
N ASP A 172 -6.69 46.50 -2.97
CA ASP A 172 -6.81 45.69 -4.20
C ASP A 172 -5.89 44.46 -4.10
N LEU A 173 -6.49 43.27 -4.19
CA LEU A 173 -5.75 42.01 -4.05
C LEU A 173 -4.65 41.85 -5.10
N PHE A 174 -4.89 42.24 -6.36
CA PHE A 174 -3.97 42.02 -7.46
C PHE A 174 -2.80 43.02 -7.43
N GLU A 175 -2.99 44.19 -6.80
CA GLU A 175 -1.91 45.13 -6.48
C GLU A 175 -1.05 44.67 -5.29
N LEU A 176 -1.66 43.93 -4.35
CA LEU A 176 -0.93 43.29 -3.26
C LEU A 176 -0.10 42.09 -3.75
N VAL A 177 -0.70 41.23 -4.57
CA VAL A 177 -0.10 40.00 -5.08
C VAL A 177 0.36 40.20 -6.52
N ARG A 178 1.40 41.04 -6.69
CA ARG A 178 1.99 41.37 -8.01
C ARG A 178 2.77 40.19 -8.61
N THR A 179 2.04 39.24 -9.16
CA THR A 179 2.61 38.07 -9.85
C THR A 179 1.88 37.78 -11.15
N ALA A 180 2.62 37.33 -12.17
CA ALA A 180 2.09 37.02 -13.49
C ALA A 180 0.96 35.98 -13.47
N GLU A 181 0.97 35.05 -12.49
CA GLU A 181 -0.10 34.06 -12.37
C GLU A 181 -1.40 34.68 -11.82
N PHE A 182 -1.33 35.58 -10.82
CA PHE A 182 -2.50 36.30 -10.33
C PHE A 182 -3.03 37.32 -11.35
N ASP A 183 -2.17 37.93 -12.17
CA ASP A 183 -2.59 38.75 -13.32
C ASP A 183 -3.42 37.94 -14.33
N ARG A 184 -3.04 36.67 -14.57
CA ARG A 184 -3.82 35.77 -15.42
C ARG A 184 -5.14 35.35 -14.78
N VAL A 185 -5.19 35.17 -13.45
CA VAL A 185 -6.45 34.93 -12.74
C VAL A 185 -7.37 36.14 -12.89
N ARG A 186 -6.85 37.37 -12.75
CA ARG A 186 -7.58 38.61 -12.98
C ARG A 186 -8.17 38.67 -14.39
N GLN A 187 -7.34 38.46 -15.41
CA GLN A 187 -7.79 38.51 -16.81
C GLN A 187 -8.86 37.46 -17.10
N ALA A 188 -8.66 36.22 -16.64
CA ALA A 188 -9.65 35.14 -16.82
C ALA A 188 -10.98 35.46 -16.10
N ALA A 189 -10.93 36.19 -14.99
CA ALA A 189 -12.12 36.63 -14.26
C ALA A 189 -12.90 37.69 -15.03
N GLU A 190 -12.19 38.65 -15.62
CA GLU A 190 -12.77 39.70 -16.47
C GLU A 190 -13.43 39.11 -17.73
N GLU A 191 -12.81 38.10 -18.35
CA GLU A 191 -13.38 37.39 -19.50
C GLU A 191 -14.61 36.53 -19.13
N ALA A 192 -14.67 36.04 -17.88
CA ALA A 192 -15.80 35.27 -17.38
C ALA A 192 -16.96 36.15 -16.86
N ALA A 193 -16.69 37.42 -16.54
CA ALA A 193 -17.66 38.39 -16.08
C ALA A 193 -18.64 38.76 -17.20
N GLY A 194 -19.75 38.02 -17.27
CA GLY A 194 -20.77 38.16 -18.32
C GLY A 194 -21.45 36.86 -18.72
N ARG A 195 -20.95 35.70 -18.26
CA ARG A 195 -21.60 34.39 -18.43
C ARG A 195 -22.26 33.95 -17.13
N GLU A 196 -23.53 33.56 -17.16
CA GLU A 196 -24.18 32.93 -15.99
C GLU A 196 -23.41 31.67 -15.59
N GLY A 197 -22.92 31.62 -14.35
CA GLY A 197 -22.06 30.54 -13.83
C GLY A 197 -20.55 30.69 -14.09
N GLY A 198 -20.11 31.81 -14.68
CA GLY A 198 -18.70 32.11 -14.99
C GLY A 198 -17.83 32.16 -13.73
N GLY A 199 -16.98 31.15 -13.55
CA GLY A 199 -15.95 31.14 -12.52
C GLY A 199 -14.62 30.74 -13.13
N VAL A 200 -13.52 31.24 -12.57
CA VAL A 200 -12.17 30.86 -12.99
C VAL A 200 -11.73 29.69 -12.15
N VAL A 201 -11.29 28.61 -12.81
CA VAL A 201 -10.55 27.53 -12.17
C VAL A 201 -9.18 27.50 -12.82
N ARG A 202 -8.15 27.76 -12.03
CA ARG A 202 -6.76 27.59 -12.45
C ARG A 202 -6.20 26.38 -11.75
N ASP A 203 -5.80 25.40 -12.55
CA ASP A 203 -5.04 24.26 -12.08
C ASP A 203 -3.69 24.73 -11.51
N ALA A 204 -3.13 23.90 -10.64
CA ALA A 204 -2.01 24.24 -9.77
C ALA A 204 -0.88 25.01 -10.48
N PHE A 205 -0.51 26.17 -9.96
CA PHE A 205 0.63 26.98 -10.43
C PHE A 205 1.60 27.29 -9.29
N ARG A 206 2.85 27.60 -9.63
CA ARG A 206 3.87 27.91 -8.64
C ARG A 206 3.74 29.35 -8.15
N TYR A 207 3.66 29.54 -6.84
CA TYR A 207 3.70 30.83 -6.17
C TYR A 207 4.73 30.77 -5.05
N ARG A 208 5.86 31.46 -5.25
CA ARG A 208 7.04 31.37 -4.37
C ARG A 208 7.48 29.89 -4.20
N GLU A 209 7.51 29.40 -2.96
CA GLU A 209 7.88 28.01 -2.62
C GLU A 209 6.67 27.05 -2.65
N ARG A 210 5.46 27.56 -2.85
CA ARG A 210 4.22 26.78 -2.82
C ARG A 210 3.67 26.52 -4.23
N SER A 211 2.87 25.47 -4.35
CA SER A 211 2.01 25.21 -5.51
C SER A 211 0.56 25.50 -5.12
N LEU A 212 -0.07 26.46 -5.76
CA LEU A 212 -1.41 26.92 -5.41
C LEU A 212 -2.43 26.54 -6.49
N ALA A 213 -3.58 26.04 -6.06
CA ALA A 213 -4.77 25.89 -6.90
C ALA A 213 -5.77 26.98 -6.53
N VAL A 214 -6.27 27.73 -7.53
CA VAL A 214 -7.09 28.92 -7.29
C VAL A 214 -8.42 28.81 -8.02
N LYS A 215 -9.50 29.11 -7.29
CA LYS A 215 -10.87 29.16 -7.79
C LYS A 215 -11.49 30.51 -7.47
N LEU A 216 -11.98 31.22 -8.49
CA LEU A 216 -12.70 32.48 -8.32
C LEU A 216 -14.14 32.31 -8.80
N ARG A 217 -15.12 32.67 -7.97
CA ARG A 217 -16.55 32.56 -8.27
C ARG A 217 -17.26 33.87 -7.96
N PRO A 218 -18.13 34.38 -8.83
CA PRO A 218 -18.90 35.58 -8.55
C PRO A 218 -19.90 35.30 -7.42
N ILE A 219 -20.07 36.26 -6.53
CA ILE A 219 -21.05 36.22 -5.44
C ILE A 219 -21.79 37.55 -5.34
N ARG A 220 -23.05 37.51 -4.89
CA ARG A 220 -23.83 38.74 -4.68
C ARG A 220 -23.53 39.29 -3.28
N LEU A 221 -23.12 40.55 -3.20
CA LEU A 221 -22.82 41.23 -1.93
C LEU A 221 -24.07 42.00 -1.44
N PRO A 222 -24.73 41.57 -0.35
CA PRO A 222 -26.04 42.10 0.05
C PRO A 222 -26.06 43.58 0.43
N LEU A 223 -24.99 44.10 1.06
CA LEU A 223 -24.93 45.46 1.62
C LEU A 223 -24.31 46.50 0.67
N VAL A 224 -23.55 46.05 -0.33
CA VAL A 224 -22.85 46.93 -1.29
C VAL A 224 -23.62 47.05 -2.61
N GLY A 225 -24.63 46.20 -2.83
CA GLY A 225 -25.50 46.28 -4.00
C GLY A 225 -24.83 45.85 -5.32
N GLY A 226 -23.83 44.97 -5.24
CA GLY A 226 -22.97 44.60 -6.37
C GLY A 226 -22.63 43.11 -6.50
N ILE A 227 -22.00 42.75 -7.61
CA ILE A 227 -21.46 41.40 -7.86
C ILE A 227 -19.98 41.39 -7.45
N GLY A 228 -19.71 40.92 -6.24
CA GLY A 228 -18.35 40.63 -5.79
C GLY A 228 -17.84 39.28 -6.30
N SER A 229 -16.70 38.85 -5.79
CA SER A 229 -16.14 37.53 -6.08
C SER A 229 -15.60 36.85 -4.83
N CYS A 230 -15.84 35.54 -4.70
CA CYS A 230 -15.22 34.67 -3.72
C CYS A 230 -14.01 33.99 -4.36
N LEU A 231 -12.84 34.20 -3.78
CA LEU A 231 -11.58 33.60 -4.14
C LEU A 231 -11.23 32.51 -3.12
N LEU A 232 -11.01 31.31 -3.62
CA LEU A 232 -10.53 30.17 -2.86
C LEU A 232 -9.13 29.79 -3.35
N VAL A 233 -8.18 29.73 -2.43
CA VAL A 233 -6.77 29.43 -2.66
C VAL A 233 -6.40 28.21 -1.84
N ARG A 234 -6.04 27.13 -2.51
CA ARG A 234 -5.59 25.89 -1.88
C ARG A 234 -4.11 25.69 -2.09
N ASP A 235 -3.38 25.38 -1.02
CA ASP A 235 -2.00 24.92 -1.11
C ASP A 235 -1.98 23.43 -1.46
N VAL A 236 -1.45 23.10 -2.63
CA VAL A 236 -1.33 21.72 -3.14
C VAL A 236 0.13 21.30 -3.28
N THR A 237 1.05 21.94 -2.55
CA THR A 237 2.49 21.67 -2.61
C THR A 237 2.81 20.22 -2.25
N GLU A 238 2.36 19.76 -1.09
CA GLU A 238 2.61 18.40 -0.59
C GLU A 238 2.00 17.36 -1.53
N GLN A 239 0.75 17.58 -1.97
CA GLN A 239 0.08 16.69 -2.92
C GLN A 239 0.89 16.54 -4.22
N ARG A 240 1.41 17.65 -4.77
CA ARG A 240 2.22 17.63 -5.99
C ARG A 240 3.57 16.95 -5.80
N GLN A 241 4.21 17.15 -4.65
CA GLN A 241 5.48 16.47 -4.33
C GLN A 241 5.30 14.96 -4.21
N LEU A 242 4.24 14.51 -3.53
CA LEU A 242 3.90 13.10 -3.41
C LEU A 242 3.54 12.48 -4.76
N GLU A 243 2.76 13.18 -5.58
CA GLU A 243 2.40 12.70 -6.92
C GLU A 243 3.63 12.58 -7.84
N ALA A 244 4.53 13.56 -7.79
CA ALA A 244 5.79 13.51 -8.53
C ALA A 244 6.69 12.35 -8.07
N LEU A 245 6.79 12.13 -6.76
CA LEU A 245 7.55 11.00 -6.20
C LEU A 245 6.97 9.67 -6.68
N ARG A 246 5.65 9.50 -6.66
CA ARG A 246 4.98 8.28 -7.14
C ARG A 246 5.21 8.03 -8.63
N ILE A 247 5.17 9.07 -9.45
CA ILE A 247 5.47 8.96 -10.89
C ILE A 247 6.94 8.54 -11.08
N GLN A 248 7.87 9.12 -10.32
CA GLN A 248 9.27 8.78 -10.40
C GLN A 248 9.55 7.35 -9.93
N GLU A 249 8.95 6.90 -8.82
CA GLU A 249 9.01 5.51 -8.35
C GLU A 249 8.45 4.55 -9.38
N ALA A 250 7.30 4.86 -9.98
CA ALA A 250 6.71 4.06 -11.04
C ALA A 250 7.62 4.00 -12.28
N GLN A 251 8.23 5.11 -12.69
CA GLN A 251 9.16 5.14 -13.83
C GLN A 251 10.44 4.35 -13.55
N ALA A 252 11.03 4.51 -12.36
CA ALA A 252 12.20 3.75 -11.94
C ALA A 252 11.87 2.24 -11.88
N HIS A 253 10.68 1.89 -11.40
CA HIS A 253 10.18 0.53 -11.40
C HIS A 253 10.03 -0.03 -12.82
N TRP A 254 9.39 0.70 -13.74
CA TRP A 254 9.24 0.30 -15.15
C TRP A 254 10.58 0.17 -15.87
N ALA A 255 11.54 1.05 -15.60
CA ALA A 255 12.89 0.97 -16.15
C ALA A 255 13.61 -0.30 -15.66
N GLY A 256 13.52 -0.59 -14.35
CA GLY A 256 14.06 -1.82 -13.78
C GLY A 256 13.39 -3.09 -14.33
N MET A 257 12.06 -3.09 -14.50
CA MET A 257 11.34 -4.19 -15.13
C MET A 257 11.76 -4.41 -16.60
N ALA A 258 11.96 -3.33 -17.36
CA ALA A 258 12.41 -3.42 -18.75
C ALA A 258 13.83 -3.98 -18.87
N GLU A 259 14.73 -3.59 -17.96
CA GLU A 259 16.10 -4.12 -17.90
C GLU A 259 16.12 -5.61 -17.54
N VAL A 260 15.33 -6.03 -16.54
CA VAL A 260 15.17 -7.45 -16.19
C VAL A 260 14.59 -8.23 -17.37
N ALA A 261 13.53 -7.73 -18.02
CA ALA A 261 12.93 -8.38 -19.17
C ALA A 261 13.92 -8.53 -20.34
N ALA A 262 14.75 -7.51 -20.60
CA ALA A 262 15.78 -7.56 -21.63
C ALA A 262 16.84 -8.64 -21.31
N HIS A 263 17.28 -8.73 -20.06
CA HIS A 263 18.26 -9.74 -19.63
C HIS A 263 17.68 -11.17 -19.70
N VAL A 264 16.40 -11.34 -19.33
CA VAL A 264 15.69 -12.62 -19.47
C VAL A 264 15.58 -13.04 -20.93
N LEU A 265 15.18 -12.13 -21.80
CA LEU A 265 15.08 -12.40 -23.23
C LEU A 265 16.44 -12.75 -23.84
N HIS A 266 17.50 -12.08 -23.42
CA HIS A 266 18.87 -12.41 -23.83
C HIS A 266 19.26 -13.83 -23.42
N ASN A 267 19.01 -14.20 -22.15
CA ASN A 267 19.33 -15.53 -21.64
C ASN A 267 18.48 -16.63 -22.29
N LEU A 268 17.19 -16.38 -22.49
CA LEU A 268 16.31 -17.29 -23.22
C LEU A 268 16.73 -17.44 -24.68
N GLY A 269 17.10 -16.34 -25.35
CA GLY A 269 17.62 -16.36 -26.71
C GLY A 269 18.82 -17.29 -26.85
N ASN A 270 19.81 -17.14 -25.96
CA ASN A 270 21.01 -17.98 -25.95
C ASN A 270 20.68 -19.47 -25.71
N LEU A 271 19.77 -19.77 -24.79
CA LEU A 271 19.31 -21.14 -24.52
C LEU A 271 18.55 -21.74 -25.71
N CYS A 272 17.67 -20.97 -26.35
CA CYS A 272 16.92 -21.37 -27.54
C CYS A 272 17.88 -21.73 -28.69
N THR A 273 18.88 -20.90 -28.94
CA THR A 273 19.89 -21.14 -29.99
C THR A 273 20.64 -22.45 -29.75
N SER A 274 21.02 -22.72 -28.50
CA SER A 274 21.70 -23.96 -28.11
C SER A 274 20.81 -25.20 -28.33
N VAL A 275 19.54 -25.13 -27.93
CA VAL A 275 18.57 -26.23 -28.12
C VAL A 275 18.29 -26.48 -29.60
N LEU A 276 18.16 -25.42 -30.41
CA LEU A 276 17.95 -25.54 -31.85
C LEU A 276 19.12 -26.26 -32.52
N PHE A 277 20.35 -25.90 -32.14
CA PHE A 277 21.56 -26.51 -32.69
C PHE A 277 21.66 -28.00 -32.33
N ASP A 278 21.40 -28.39 -31.07
CA ASP A 278 21.39 -29.80 -30.67
C ASP A 278 20.29 -30.59 -31.40
N ALA A 279 19.11 -29.99 -31.60
CA ALA A 279 18.00 -30.61 -32.31
C ALA A 279 18.35 -30.89 -33.77
N GLU A 280 19.01 -29.93 -34.42
CA GLU A 280 19.51 -30.08 -35.78
C GLU A 280 20.57 -31.16 -35.87
N GLU A 281 21.49 -31.25 -34.90
CA GLU A 281 22.52 -32.28 -34.87
C GLU A 281 21.92 -33.68 -34.67
N VAL A 282 20.97 -33.85 -33.74
CA VAL A 282 20.24 -35.12 -33.56
C VAL A 282 19.47 -35.50 -34.83
N ALA A 283 18.79 -34.55 -35.47
CA ALA A 283 18.08 -34.78 -36.71
C ALA A 283 19.03 -35.17 -37.86
N GLN A 284 20.26 -34.65 -37.87
CA GLN A 284 21.29 -35.01 -38.85
C GLN A 284 21.82 -36.42 -38.62
N ILE A 285 22.10 -36.82 -37.37
CA ILE A 285 22.51 -38.20 -37.03
C ILE A 285 21.45 -39.21 -37.50
N LEU A 286 20.17 -38.90 -37.24
CA LEU A 286 19.06 -39.76 -37.65
C LEU A 286 18.90 -39.82 -39.17
N ARG A 287 19.14 -38.71 -39.88
CA ARG A 287 19.10 -38.66 -41.35
C ARG A 287 20.23 -39.46 -42.01
N GLU A 288 21.41 -39.46 -41.41
CA GLU A 288 22.59 -40.17 -41.93
C GLU A 288 22.66 -41.64 -41.49
N SER A 289 21.82 -42.05 -40.53
CA SER A 289 21.83 -43.41 -39.99
C SER A 289 21.54 -44.48 -41.06
N ARG A 290 22.26 -45.59 -40.96
CA ARG A 290 22.12 -46.74 -41.87
C ARG A 290 20.98 -47.69 -41.47
N LEU A 291 20.29 -47.42 -40.36
CA LEU A 291 19.16 -48.22 -39.82
C LEU A 291 18.10 -48.59 -40.88
N PRO A 292 17.59 -47.65 -41.72
CA PRO A 292 16.59 -48.00 -42.73
C PRO A 292 17.10 -49.00 -43.78
N ARG A 293 18.40 -48.94 -44.12
CA ARG A 293 19.03 -49.87 -45.06
C ARG A 293 19.23 -51.24 -44.43
N LEU A 294 19.51 -51.31 -43.12
CA LEU A 294 19.56 -52.56 -42.36
C LEU A 294 18.18 -53.24 -42.31
N PHE A 295 17.12 -52.50 -41.97
CA PHE A 295 15.76 -53.04 -41.96
C PHE A 295 15.39 -53.61 -43.33
N ARG A 296 15.71 -52.88 -44.41
CA ARG A 296 15.46 -53.34 -45.77
C ARG A 296 16.28 -54.58 -46.15
N ALA A 297 17.53 -54.67 -45.71
CA ALA A 297 18.37 -55.86 -45.92
C ALA A 297 17.82 -57.08 -45.15
N ASN A 298 17.35 -56.89 -43.92
CA ASN A 298 16.73 -57.95 -43.11
C ASN A 298 15.41 -58.44 -43.71
N GLU A 299 14.58 -57.54 -44.26
CA GLU A 299 13.37 -57.91 -45.00
C GLU A 299 13.71 -58.81 -46.20
N LEU A 300 14.69 -58.41 -47.03
CA LEU A 300 15.11 -59.18 -48.21
C LEU A 300 15.69 -60.55 -47.83
N LEU A 301 16.44 -60.64 -46.72
CA LEU A 301 16.93 -61.92 -46.19
C LEU A 301 15.80 -62.79 -45.65
N ALA A 302 14.79 -62.21 -45.00
CA ALA A 302 13.63 -62.94 -44.50
C ALA A 302 12.79 -63.51 -45.64
N GLU A 303 12.59 -62.73 -46.72
CA GLU A 303 11.85 -63.15 -47.92
C GLU A 303 12.53 -64.32 -48.66
N ARG A 304 13.85 -64.42 -48.59
CA ARG A 304 14.66 -65.43 -49.31
C ARG A 304 15.38 -66.42 -48.39
N ARG A 305 14.87 -66.59 -47.17
CA ARG A 305 15.54 -67.34 -46.10
C ARG A 305 16.02 -68.74 -46.51
N ALA A 306 15.17 -69.52 -47.17
CA ALA A 306 15.50 -70.89 -47.56
C ALA A 306 16.61 -70.98 -48.63
N GLU A 307 16.67 -70.01 -49.56
CA GLU A 307 17.72 -69.93 -50.58
C GLU A 307 19.07 -69.52 -49.98
N VAL A 308 19.05 -68.61 -49.00
CA VAL A 308 20.25 -68.15 -48.29
C VAL A 308 20.81 -69.23 -47.36
N GLU A 309 19.94 -69.95 -46.62
CA GLU A 309 20.34 -71.09 -45.77
C GLU A 309 20.98 -72.21 -46.61
N ALA A 310 20.48 -72.47 -47.83
CA ALA A 310 21.08 -73.44 -48.75
C ALA A 310 22.44 -72.97 -49.32
N ALA A 311 22.60 -71.67 -49.63
CA ALA A 311 23.83 -71.10 -50.19
C ALA A 311 24.97 -70.95 -49.17
N LEU A 312 24.64 -70.77 -47.88
CA LEU A 312 25.59 -70.69 -46.77
C LEU A 312 26.42 -71.97 -46.59
N ALA A 313 25.94 -73.12 -47.07
CA ALA A 313 26.61 -74.41 -46.92
C ALA A 313 27.77 -74.66 -47.92
N GLY A 314 27.99 -73.78 -48.91
CA GLY A 314 28.95 -74.06 -50.00
C GLY A 314 29.76 -72.88 -50.57
N ASP A 315 29.45 -71.62 -50.23
CA ASP A 315 30.16 -70.46 -50.79
C ASP A 315 31.00 -69.70 -49.73
N PRO A 316 32.34 -69.64 -49.89
CA PRO A 316 33.24 -68.99 -48.92
C PRO A 316 33.04 -67.48 -48.77
N LYS A 317 32.36 -66.79 -49.70
CA LYS A 317 32.00 -65.37 -49.51
C LYS A 317 30.77 -65.19 -48.63
N LEU A 318 29.83 -66.13 -48.67
CA LEU A 318 28.60 -66.10 -47.88
C LEU A 318 28.85 -66.45 -46.40
N SER A 319 29.95 -67.15 -46.07
CA SER A 319 30.34 -67.40 -44.67
C SER A 319 30.79 -66.14 -43.90
N LEU A 320 31.02 -65.01 -44.59
CA LEU A 320 31.40 -63.72 -44.01
C LEU A 320 30.20 -62.90 -43.51
N LEU A 321 28.97 -63.27 -43.90
CA LEU A 321 27.74 -62.57 -43.52
C LEU A 321 27.54 -62.44 -42.00
N PRO A 322 27.75 -63.50 -41.19
CA PRO A 322 27.63 -63.38 -39.73
C PRO A 322 28.61 -62.34 -39.15
N GLY A 323 29.86 -62.32 -39.63
CA GLY A 323 30.87 -61.35 -39.19
C GLY A 323 30.55 -59.91 -39.60
N TYR A 324 30.01 -59.73 -40.81
CA TYR A 324 29.52 -58.42 -41.27
C TYR A 324 28.35 -57.91 -40.43
N TYR A 325 27.39 -58.78 -40.10
CA TYR A 325 26.24 -58.44 -39.27
C TYR A 325 26.62 -58.11 -37.82
N ILE A 326 27.59 -58.82 -37.24
CA ILE A 326 28.13 -58.50 -35.90
C ILE A 326 28.79 -57.12 -35.92
N THR A 327 29.60 -56.81 -36.94
CA THR A 327 30.28 -55.51 -37.06
C THR A 327 29.28 -54.37 -37.28
N LEU A 328 28.25 -54.60 -38.09
CA LEU A 328 27.20 -53.63 -38.36
C LEU A 328 26.30 -53.40 -37.14
N GLY A 329 26.01 -54.46 -36.36
CA GLY A 329 25.30 -54.37 -35.09
C GLY A 329 26.01 -53.45 -34.10
N GLY A 330 27.32 -53.64 -33.91
CA GLY A 330 28.12 -52.77 -33.04
C GLY A 330 28.18 -51.31 -33.51
N ALA A 331 28.28 -51.07 -34.83
CA ALA A 331 28.26 -49.71 -35.38
C ALA A 331 26.90 -49.01 -35.18
N LEU A 332 25.79 -49.74 -35.30
CA LEU A 332 24.44 -49.21 -35.10
C LEU A 332 24.12 -49.00 -33.62
N GLU A 333 24.60 -49.88 -32.73
CA GLU A 333 24.49 -49.72 -31.29
C GLU A 333 25.20 -48.44 -30.83
N GLU A 334 26.39 -48.17 -31.37
CA GLU A 334 27.15 -46.95 -31.10
C GLU A 334 26.53 -45.68 -31.71
N GLU A 335 25.86 -45.77 -32.87
CA GLU A 335 25.05 -44.67 -33.42
C GLU A 335 23.82 -44.38 -32.53
N LEU A 336 23.10 -45.42 -32.13
CA LEU A 336 21.90 -45.29 -31.30
C LEU A 336 22.26 -44.71 -29.93
N ARG A 337 23.33 -45.21 -29.31
CA ARG A 337 23.84 -44.69 -28.03
C ARG A 337 24.13 -43.19 -28.10
N ARG A 338 24.87 -42.75 -29.12
CA ARG A 338 25.18 -41.31 -29.33
C ARG A 338 23.93 -40.47 -29.58
N ALA A 339 22.96 -40.97 -30.35
CA ALA A 339 21.70 -40.27 -30.60
C ALA A 339 20.85 -40.15 -29.32
N THR A 340 20.79 -41.21 -28.51
CA THR A 340 20.05 -41.23 -27.24
C THR A 340 20.69 -40.32 -26.19
N GLU A 341 22.02 -40.32 -26.07
CA GLU A 341 22.75 -39.40 -25.17
C GLU A 341 22.47 -37.92 -25.52
N ARG A 342 22.58 -37.55 -26.80
CA ARG A 342 22.31 -36.18 -27.27
C ARG A 342 20.85 -35.76 -27.13
N ALA A 343 19.91 -36.67 -27.41
CA ALA A 343 18.49 -36.42 -27.17
C ALA A 343 18.18 -36.22 -25.67
N GLY A 344 18.89 -36.93 -24.78
CA GLY A 344 18.84 -36.73 -23.34
C GLY A 344 19.34 -35.34 -22.92
N GLU A 345 20.45 -34.87 -23.48
CA GLU A 345 20.96 -33.51 -23.23
C GLU A 345 20.00 -32.42 -23.70
N LEU A 346 19.36 -32.62 -24.85
CA LEU A 346 18.37 -31.70 -25.39
C LEU A 346 17.14 -31.59 -24.49
N LEU A 347 16.62 -32.72 -24.01
CA LEU A 347 15.51 -32.75 -23.05
C LEU A 347 15.86 -32.05 -21.75
N LEU A 348 17.10 -32.19 -21.27
CA LEU A 348 17.59 -31.49 -20.08
C LEU A 348 17.65 -29.96 -20.30
N ARG A 349 18.12 -29.49 -21.47
CA ARG A 349 18.18 -28.05 -21.82
C ARG A 349 16.78 -27.45 -22.00
N VAL A 350 15.84 -28.18 -22.59
CA VAL A 350 14.43 -27.76 -22.69
C VAL A 350 13.78 -27.66 -21.30
N GLN A 351 14.10 -28.58 -20.39
CA GLN A 351 13.62 -28.54 -19.02
C GLN A 351 14.18 -27.33 -18.26
N LEU A 352 15.47 -27.03 -18.42
CA LEU A 352 16.10 -25.81 -17.89
C LEU A 352 15.39 -24.55 -18.39
N MET A 353 15.04 -24.51 -19.68
CA MET A 353 14.34 -23.37 -20.25
C MET A 353 12.96 -23.17 -19.66
N LYS A 354 12.21 -24.27 -19.40
CA LYS A 354 10.92 -24.20 -18.70
C LYS A 354 11.06 -23.66 -17.27
N GLU A 355 12.11 -24.06 -16.55
CA GLU A 355 12.37 -23.60 -15.19
C GLU A 355 12.75 -22.10 -15.16
N VAL A 356 13.58 -21.64 -16.10
CA VAL A 356 13.89 -20.20 -16.26
C VAL A 356 12.62 -19.42 -16.59
N ILE A 357 11.83 -19.87 -17.56
CA ILE A 357 10.58 -19.18 -17.93
C ILE A 357 9.60 -19.15 -16.75
N ALA A 358 9.44 -20.24 -16.01
CA ALA A 358 8.58 -20.28 -14.83
C ALA A 358 9.05 -19.29 -13.76
N SER A 359 10.36 -19.29 -13.45
CA SER A 359 10.94 -18.35 -12.47
C SER A 359 10.76 -16.88 -12.86
N GLN A 360 10.75 -16.57 -14.15
CA GLN A 360 10.59 -15.21 -14.68
C GLN A 360 9.11 -14.81 -14.84
N GLN A 361 8.22 -15.76 -15.13
CA GLN A 361 6.78 -15.53 -15.12
C GLN A 361 6.25 -15.27 -13.71
N ASP A 362 6.85 -15.88 -12.69
CA ASP A 362 6.54 -15.60 -11.29
C ASP A 362 6.99 -14.19 -10.88
N TYR A 363 8.13 -13.73 -11.40
CA TYR A 363 8.60 -12.34 -11.24
C TYR A 363 7.69 -11.32 -11.95
N ALA A 364 7.08 -11.70 -13.08
CA ALA A 364 6.15 -10.84 -13.82
C ALA A 364 4.72 -10.84 -13.25
N LYS A 365 4.30 -11.91 -12.54
CA LYS A 365 2.96 -12.05 -11.96
C LYS A 365 2.86 -11.61 -10.50
N GLY A 366 3.97 -11.59 -9.77
CA GLY A 366 4.05 -11.05 -8.43
C GLY A 366 5.01 -9.87 -8.44
N VAL A 367 4.52 -8.67 -8.12
CA VAL A 367 5.35 -7.72 -7.37
C VAL A 367 6.05 -8.55 -6.29
N ALA A 368 7.38 -8.59 -6.29
CA ALA A 368 8.19 -9.36 -5.35
C ALA A 368 7.98 -8.84 -3.92
N LEU A 369 6.80 -9.08 -3.36
CA LEU A 369 6.43 -8.77 -1.99
C LEU A 369 6.94 -9.92 -1.15
N THR A 370 8.09 -9.69 -0.51
CA THR A 370 8.45 -10.47 0.67
C THR A 370 7.34 -10.36 1.70
N GLU A 371 6.75 -11.50 2.06
CA GLU A 371 5.67 -11.63 3.04
C GLU A 371 6.17 -12.36 4.29
N LEU A 372 5.47 -12.19 5.41
CA LEU A 372 5.71 -13.00 6.61
C LEU A 372 4.97 -14.33 6.45
N LEU A 373 5.72 -15.43 6.36
CA LEU A 373 5.18 -16.76 6.08
C LEU A 373 5.71 -17.84 7.01
N SER A 374 4.96 -18.93 7.12
CA SER A 374 5.39 -20.15 7.80
C SER A 374 6.20 -21.02 6.84
N VAL A 375 7.47 -21.26 7.17
CA VAL A 375 8.36 -22.13 6.37
C VAL A 375 7.86 -23.56 6.32
N ALA A 376 7.28 -24.06 7.42
CA ALA A 376 6.74 -25.40 7.52
C ALA A 376 5.56 -25.61 6.55
N GLU A 377 4.68 -24.62 6.39
CA GLU A 377 3.57 -24.69 5.44
C GLU A 377 4.05 -24.72 3.99
N VAL A 378 5.01 -23.87 3.64
CA VAL A 378 5.58 -23.82 2.29
C VAL A 378 6.31 -25.13 1.95
N LEU A 379 6.99 -25.73 2.93
CA LEU A 379 7.64 -27.03 2.77
C LEU A 379 6.63 -28.17 2.57
N GLU A 380 5.52 -28.16 3.31
CA GLU A 380 4.44 -29.13 3.11
C GLU A 380 3.76 -28.98 1.74
N ASP A 381 3.55 -27.75 1.28
CA ASP A 381 3.01 -27.49 -0.06
C ASP A 381 3.96 -28.01 -1.15
N ALA A 382 5.26 -27.81 -1.00
CA ALA A 382 6.28 -28.36 -1.90
C ALA A 382 6.28 -29.91 -1.90
N LEU A 383 6.11 -30.55 -0.74
CA LEU A 383 6.00 -32.01 -0.63
C LEU A 383 4.75 -32.54 -1.33
N LYS A 384 3.58 -31.90 -1.13
CA LYS A 384 2.33 -32.28 -1.81
C LYS A 384 2.47 -32.22 -3.34
N ILE A 385 3.16 -31.20 -3.86
CA ILE A 385 3.44 -31.10 -5.30
C ILE A 385 4.27 -32.29 -5.80
N GLN A 386 5.17 -32.82 -4.95
CA GLN A 386 6.07 -33.93 -5.29
C GLN A 386 5.55 -35.32 -4.89
N ASP A 387 4.41 -35.45 -4.21
CA ASP A 387 3.90 -36.72 -3.68
C ASP A 387 3.83 -37.83 -4.74
N ALA A 388 3.26 -37.53 -5.92
CA ALA A 388 3.13 -38.50 -7.00
C ALA A 388 4.48 -38.95 -7.58
N ALA A 389 5.49 -38.07 -7.56
CA ALA A 389 6.84 -38.38 -8.03
C ALA A 389 7.60 -39.21 -7.00
N LEU A 390 7.53 -38.83 -5.71
CA LEU A 390 8.18 -39.52 -4.60
C LEU A 390 7.60 -40.93 -4.40
N ALA A 391 6.28 -41.08 -4.46
CA ALA A 391 5.61 -42.38 -4.35
C ALA A 391 6.02 -43.33 -5.49
N ARG A 392 6.12 -42.83 -6.73
CA ARG A 392 6.56 -43.62 -7.89
C ARG A 392 8.00 -44.12 -7.75
N HIS A 393 8.86 -43.34 -7.09
CA HIS A 393 10.24 -43.71 -6.83
C HIS A 393 10.42 -44.50 -5.52
N GLY A 394 9.34 -44.84 -4.82
CA GLY A 394 9.38 -45.60 -3.56
C GLY A 394 10.06 -44.84 -2.41
N VAL A 395 10.08 -43.50 -2.42
CA VAL A 395 10.71 -42.69 -1.38
C VAL A 395 9.78 -42.53 -0.18
N VAL A 396 10.24 -42.91 1.01
CA VAL A 396 9.50 -42.70 2.27
C VAL A 396 9.88 -41.35 2.87
N VAL A 397 8.88 -40.47 3.06
CA VAL A 397 9.07 -39.13 3.62
C VAL A 397 8.82 -39.12 5.13
N ALA A 398 9.84 -38.80 5.92
CA ALA A 398 9.74 -38.56 7.35
C ALA A 398 9.70 -37.05 7.64
N ARG A 399 8.69 -36.59 8.39
CA ARG A 399 8.46 -35.17 8.71
C ARG A 399 8.69 -34.90 10.19
N ARG A 400 9.51 -33.90 10.51
CA ARG A 400 9.80 -33.44 11.88
C ARG A 400 9.67 -31.92 11.94
N LEU A 401 8.44 -31.44 12.11
CA LEU A 401 8.14 -30.01 12.05
C LEU A 401 7.90 -29.46 13.46
N ALA A 402 8.89 -28.75 14.01
CA ALA A 402 8.74 -28.04 15.27
C ALA A 402 8.07 -26.66 15.06
N PRO A 403 7.41 -26.10 16.09
CA PRO A 403 6.88 -24.74 16.03
C PRO A 403 8.03 -23.73 15.90
N VAL A 404 7.95 -22.86 14.89
CA VAL A 404 8.95 -21.82 14.59
C VAL A 404 8.28 -20.48 14.28
N GLY A 405 9.03 -19.39 14.39
CA GLY A 405 8.55 -18.06 14.02
C GLY A 405 8.30 -17.91 12.50
N LEU A 406 7.58 -16.85 12.12
CA LEU A 406 7.41 -16.49 10.72
C LEU A 406 8.75 -15.96 10.16
N VAL A 407 8.98 -16.21 8.87
CA VAL A 407 10.13 -15.67 8.14
C VAL A 407 9.65 -14.69 7.08
N ARG A 408 10.46 -13.67 6.80
CA ARG A 408 10.22 -12.73 5.70
C ARG A 408 10.81 -13.30 4.42
N ALA A 409 9.97 -13.82 3.52
CA ALA A 409 10.41 -14.49 2.31
C ALA A 409 9.40 -14.32 1.16
N GLN A 410 9.84 -14.63 -0.06
CA GLN A 410 8.93 -14.72 -1.21
C GLN A 410 8.43 -16.17 -1.30
N ARG A 411 7.13 -16.41 -1.04
CA ARG A 411 6.55 -17.76 -1.01
C ARG A 411 6.90 -18.58 -2.25
N THR A 412 6.74 -18.00 -3.45
CA THR A 412 7.01 -18.70 -4.71
C THR A 412 8.48 -19.12 -4.86
N LYS A 413 9.43 -18.22 -4.55
CA LYS A 413 10.87 -18.55 -4.59
C LYS A 413 11.19 -19.66 -3.59
N LEU A 414 10.66 -19.57 -2.37
CA LEU A 414 10.90 -20.57 -1.32
C LEU A 414 10.32 -21.94 -1.71
N THR A 415 9.12 -21.98 -2.28
CA THR A 415 8.53 -23.22 -2.84
C THR A 415 9.44 -23.84 -3.89
N HIS A 416 10.01 -23.04 -4.80
CA HIS A 416 10.94 -23.52 -5.82
C HIS A 416 12.25 -24.06 -5.24
N VAL A 417 12.81 -23.40 -4.22
CA VAL A 417 13.98 -23.90 -3.49
C VAL A 417 13.69 -25.29 -2.92
N PHE A 418 12.56 -25.49 -2.26
CA PHE A 418 12.20 -26.79 -1.71
C PHE A 418 11.98 -27.86 -2.79
N ILE A 419 11.24 -27.54 -3.86
CA ILE A 419 11.05 -28.47 -4.98
C ILE A 419 12.40 -28.90 -5.58
N ASN A 420 13.36 -27.98 -5.67
CA ASN A 420 14.68 -28.27 -6.20
C ASN A 420 15.45 -29.25 -5.30
N LEU A 421 15.51 -28.95 -3.99
CA LEU A 421 16.20 -29.80 -3.02
C LEU A 421 15.54 -31.18 -2.88
N ILE A 422 14.21 -31.26 -2.92
CA ILE A 422 13.47 -32.53 -2.90
C ILE A 422 13.77 -33.36 -4.15
N ASN A 423 13.85 -32.71 -5.33
CA ASN A 423 14.23 -33.42 -6.55
C ASN A 423 15.67 -33.92 -6.52
N ASN A 424 16.60 -33.11 -6.01
CA ASN A 424 18.00 -33.51 -5.86
C ASN A 424 18.12 -34.72 -4.91
N ALA A 425 17.42 -34.69 -3.77
CA ALA A 425 17.36 -35.81 -2.84
C ALA A 425 16.78 -37.09 -3.49
N LYS A 426 15.66 -36.96 -4.23
CA LYS A 426 15.04 -38.07 -4.96
C LYS A 426 15.99 -38.66 -5.99
N ASP A 427 16.67 -37.82 -6.77
CA ASP A 427 17.60 -38.25 -7.82
C ASP A 427 18.85 -38.93 -7.22
N ALA A 428 19.37 -38.43 -6.09
CA ALA A 428 20.48 -39.03 -5.34
C ALA A 428 20.18 -40.44 -4.79
N MET A 429 18.90 -40.77 -4.64
CA MET A 429 18.44 -42.09 -4.17
C MET A 429 18.12 -43.08 -5.30
N ASN A 430 18.36 -42.73 -6.58
CA ASN A 430 18.00 -43.58 -7.71
C ASN A 430 18.68 -44.96 -7.70
N GLN A 431 19.92 -45.04 -7.21
CA GLN A 431 20.68 -46.30 -7.09
C GLN A 431 20.45 -47.04 -5.76
N VAL A 432 19.74 -46.42 -4.81
CA VAL A 432 19.40 -47.02 -3.51
C VAL A 432 18.21 -47.96 -3.69
N PRO A 433 18.15 -49.15 -3.06
CA PRO A 433 16.97 -50.03 -3.11
C PRO A 433 15.70 -49.32 -2.60
N PRO A 434 14.52 -49.50 -3.23
CA PRO A 434 13.29 -48.78 -2.85
C PRO A 434 12.87 -48.87 -1.37
N GLY A 435 13.22 -49.94 -0.66
CA GLY A 435 12.94 -50.08 0.78
C GLY A 435 13.79 -49.20 1.70
N ASP A 436 14.93 -48.72 1.21
CA ASP A 436 15.93 -47.95 1.96
C ASP A 436 15.95 -46.46 1.59
N ARG A 437 15.08 -46.03 0.66
CA ARG A 437 14.95 -44.64 0.20
C ARG A 437 14.18 -43.81 1.22
N ARG A 438 14.86 -42.93 1.93
CA ARG A 438 14.28 -42.10 2.98
C ARG A 438 14.64 -40.64 2.76
N LEU A 439 13.61 -39.81 2.65
CA LEU A 439 13.72 -38.36 2.70
C LEU A 439 13.27 -37.89 4.08
N THR A 440 14.13 -37.22 4.83
CA THR A 440 13.78 -36.63 6.12
C THR A 440 13.77 -35.11 5.99
N VAL A 441 12.64 -34.50 6.29
CA VAL A 441 12.49 -33.05 6.38
C VAL A 441 12.30 -32.64 7.83
N GLU A 442 13.08 -31.67 8.27
CA GLU A 442 13.05 -31.17 9.65
C GLU A 442 13.03 -29.65 9.66
N VAL A 443 12.18 -29.08 10.51
CA VAL A 443 12.08 -27.63 10.73
C VAL A 443 12.22 -27.39 12.22
N GLN A 444 13.19 -26.57 12.63
CA GLN A 444 13.45 -26.30 14.04
C GLN A 444 13.99 -24.88 14.28
N PRO A 445 13.71 -24.27 15.45
CA PRO A 445 14.35 -23.01 15.82
C PRO A 445 15.82 -23.25 16.19
N THR A 446 16.70 -22.28 15.88
CA THR A 446 18.08 -22.28 16.37
C THR A 446 18.16 -21.62 17.75
N ALA A 447 19.28 -21.83 18.47
CA ALA A 447 19.52 -21.17 19.76
C ALA A 447 19.55 -19.63 19.66
N GLU A 448 19.76 -19.10 18.46
CA GLU A 448 19.85 -17.67 18.16
C GLU A 448 18.51 -17.09 17.67
N GLY A 449 17.43 -17.88 17.69
CA GLY A 449 16.08 -17.46 17.26
C GLY A 449 15.86 -17.49 15.74
N GLU A 450 16.81 -18.03 14.98
CA GLU A 450 16.67 -18.27 13.53
C GLU A 450 15.77 -19.49 13.27
N VAL A 451 15.27 -19.62 12.04
CA VAL A 451 14.53 -20.80 11.59
C VAL A 451 15.44 -21.68 10.73
N ALA A 452 15.67 -22.92 11.14
CA ALA A 452 16.47 -23.88 10.40
C ALA A 452 15.60 -24.97 9.75
N VAL A 453 15.88 -25.27 8.48
CA VAL A 453 15.27 -26.37 7.73
C VAL A 453 16.36 -27.33 7.30
N ARG A 454 16.20 -28.62 7.60
CA ARG A 454 17.07 -29.70 7.13
C ARG A 454 16.30 -30.59 6.17
N ILE A 455 16.90 -30.85 5.01
CA ILE A 455 16.40 -31.81 4.02
C ILE A 455 17.49 -32.86 3.84
N SER A 456 17.27 -34.07 4.36
CA SER A 456 18.24 -35.16 4.38
C SER A 456 17.78 -36.34 3.54
N ASP A 457 18.66 -36.83 2.67
CA ASP A 457 18.43 -38.04 1.87
C ASP A 457 19.26 -39.23 2.39
N SER A 458 18.90 -40.45 1.95
CA SER A 458 19.68 -41.67 2.19
C SER A 458 20.45 -42.14 0.95
N GLY A 459 20.79 -41.20 0.06
CA GLY A 459 21.51 -41.44 -1.20
C GLY A 459 23.00 -41.73 -1.01
N GLU A 460 23.77 -41.58 -2.09
CA GLU A 460 25.21 -41.86 -2.13
C GLU A 460 26.07 -40.79 -1.43
N GLY A 461 25.47 -39.65 -1.06
CA GLY A 461 26.16 -38.53 -0.42
C GLY A 461 26.95 -37.65 -1.41
N ILE A 462 27.78 -36.77 -0.87
CA ILE A 462 28.59 -35.80 -1.64
C ILE A 462 30.06 -36.02 -1.28
N ALA A 463 30.94 -36.16 -2.28
CA ALA A 463 32.37 -36.31 -2.05
C ALA A 463 32.98 -35.03 -1.45
N GLY A 464 33.96 -35.17 -0.55
CA GLY A 464 34.52 -34.05 0.22
C GLY A 464 35.09 -32.90 -0.63
N ASP A 465 35.67 -33.21 -1.80
CA ASP A 465 36.26 -32.22 -2.71
C ASP A 465 35.20 -31.43 -3.51
N ASP A 466 33.94 -31.89 -3.51
CA ASP A 466 32.84 -31.30 -4.28
C ASP A 466 32.04 -30.26 -3.47
N VAL A 467 32.20 -30.24 -2.14
CA VAL A 467 31.43 -29.40 -1.21
C VAL A 467 31.67 -27.90 -1.42
N GLU A 468 32.93 -27.49 -1.62
CA GLU A 468 33.27 -26.07 -1.85
C GLU A 468 32.80 -25.54 -3.21
N ARG A 469 32.58 -26.43 -4.17
CA ARG A 469 32.18 -26.08 -5.55
C ARG A 469 30.69 -26.29 -5.81
N LEU A 470 29.95 -26.92 -4.89
CA LEU A 470 28.55 -27.30 -5.03
C LEU A 470 27.59 -26.14 -5.33
N PHE A 471 27.94 -24.93 -4.87
CA PHE A 471 27.14 -23.71 -5.05
C PHE A 471 27.65 -22.81 -6.19
N SER A 472 28.76 -23.21 -6.83
CA SER A 472 29.35 -22.48 -7.95
C SER A 472 28.59 -22.73 -9.25
N HIS A 473 28.55 -21.72 -10.12
CA HIS A 473 27.75 -21.76 -11.33
C HIS A 473 28.24 -22.88 -12.27
N GLY A 474 27.34 -23.83 -12.61
CA GLY A 474 27.63 -24.90 -13.57
C GLY A 474 28.37 -26.13 -13.01
N PHE A 475 28.54 -26.24 -11.69
CA PHE A 475 29.19 -27.41 -11.07
C PHE A 475 28.26 -28.63 -11.02
N MET A 476 28.79 -29.81 -11.40
CA MET A 476 28.03 -31.07 -11.49
C MET A 476 28.79 -32.17 -10.74
N THR A 477 28.14 -32.85 -9.79
CA THR A 477 28.60 -34.14 -9.27
C THR A 477 28.11 -35.25 -10.21
N THR A 478 28.97 -36.23 -10.48
CA THR A 478 28.88 -37.20 -11.56
C THR A 478 27.51 -37.84 -11.79
N GLY A 479 27.06 -37.90 -13.06
CA GLY A 479 26.15 -38.94 -13.56
C GLY A 479 24.79 -38.49 -14.12
N LEU A 480 24.05 -37.59 -13.47
CA LEU A 480 22.75 -37.09 -13.96
C LEU A 480 22.53 -35.66 -13.45
N GLY A 481 22.68 -34.69 -14.35
CA GLY A 481 22.90 -33.28 -14.02
C GLY A 481 21.77 -32.52 -13.34
N ARG A 482 22.16 -31.46 -12.61
CA ARG A 482 21.34 -30.26 -12.25
C ARG A 482 22.18 -29.15 -11.57
N GLY A 483 23.39 -28.86 -12.06
CA GLY A 483 24.29 -27.83 -11.47
C GLY A 483 23.75 -26.39 -11.41
N PHE A 484 22.62 -26.11 -12.05
CA PHE A 484 21.94 -24.82 -11.98
C PHE A 484 20.97 -24.69 -10.80
N GLY A 485 20.43 -25.82 -10.31
CA GLY A 485 19.40 -25.84 -9.29
C GLY A 485 19.90 -25.40 -7.91
N LEU A 486 21.08 -25.88 -7.51
CA LEU A 486 21.72 -25.52 -6.24
C LEU A 486 22.25 -24.08 -6.26
N HIS A 487 22.70 -23.58 -7.41
CA HIS A 487 23.06 -22.18 -7.58
C HIS A 487 21.84 -21.25 -7.39
N PHE A 488 20.70 -21.58 -8.01
CA PHE A 488 19.45 -20.86 -7.76
C PHE A 488 19.07 -20.89 -6.28
N CYS A 489 19.18 -22.04 -5.62
CA CYS A 489 18.87 -22.15 -4.19
C CYS A 489 19.78 -21.26 -3.34
N ALA A 490 21.08 -21.24 -3.62
CA ALA A 490 22.04 -20.39 -2.90
C ALA A 490 21.72 -18.89 -3.10
N THR A 491 21.51 -18.46 -4.34
CA THR A 491 21.16 -17.07 -4.67
C THR A 491 19.83 -16.66 -4.03
N ALA A 492 18.79 -17.48 -4.15
CA ALA A 492 17.49 -17.21 -3.55
C ALA A 492 17.56 -17.13 -2.02
N MET A 493 18.38 -17.98 -1.38
CA MET A 493 18.59 -17.92 0.07
C MET A 493 19.29 -16.63 0.50
N VAL A 494 20.33 -16.20 -0.22
CA VAL A 494 21.03 -14.93 0.04
C VAL A 494 20.07 -13.73 -0.14
N GLU A 495 19.26 -13.72 -1.19
CA GLU A 495 18.25 -12.67 -1.42
C GLU A 495 17.20 -12.59 -0.30
N MET A 496 16.87 -13.73 0.33
CA MET A 496 15.97 -13.79 1.48
C MET A 496 16.70 -13.51 2.81
N GLY A 497 17.98 -13.13 2.78
CA GLY A 497 18.81 -12.86 3.96
C GLY A 497 19.22 -14.11 4.74
N GLY A 498 18.99 -15.29 4.18
CA GLY A 498 19.33 -16.58 4.77
C GLY A 498 20.62 -17.18 4.19
N ARG A 499 20.93 -18.40 4.63
CA ARG A 499 22.09 -19.18 4.16
C ARG A 499 21.71 -20.61 3.82
N LEU A 500 22.40 -21.17 2.84
CA LEU A 500 22.32 -22.58 2.43
C LEU A 500 23.67 -23.24 2.67
N ALA A 501 23.67 -24.37 3.38
CA ALA A 501 24.84 -25.19 3.63
C ALA A 501 24.53 -26.65 3.30
N VAL A 502 25.57 -27.46 3.17
CA VAL A 502 25.46 -28.90 2.96
C VAL A 502 26.35 -29.62 3.96
N GLU A 503 25.80 -30.66 4.56
CA GLU A 503 26.42 -31.49 5.59
C GLU A 503 26.31 -32.97 5.17
N PRO A 504 27.23 -33.86 5.61
CA PRO A 504 27.04 -35.29 5.45
C PRO A 504 25.73 -35.74 6.10
N GLY A 505 25.01 -36.64 5.43
CA GLY A 505 23.75 -37.16 5.95
C GLY A 505 23.94 -38.02 7.22
N PRO A 506 22.85 -38.31 7.94
CA PRO A 506 22.88 -39.13 9.15
C PRO A 506 23.57 -40.49 8.91
N GLU A 507 24.33 -40.97 9.89
CA GLU A 507 25.09 -42.23 9.80
C GLU A 507 26.13 -42.27 8.66
N ALA A 508 26.57 -41.10 8.17
CA ALA A 508 27.48 -40.93 7.04
C ALA A 508 26.96 -41.52 5.72
N ARG A 509 25.64 -41.56 5.55
CA ARG A 509 24.95 -41.93 4.30
C ARG A 509 24.13 -40.74 3.81
N GLY A 510 24.11 -40.51 2.50
CA GLY A 510 23.38 -39.40 1.87
C GLY A 510 23.94 -38.02 2.19
N ALA A 511 23.14 -36.99 1.90
CA ALA A 511 23.47 -35.60 2.16
C ALA A 511 22.35 -34.90 2.94
N THR A 512 22.72 -33.84 3.68
CA THR A 512 21.78 -32.96 4.38
C THR A 512 21.98 -31.53 3.89
N PHE A 513 20.95 -30.97 3.25
CA PHE A 513 20.91 -29.54 2.95
C PHE A 513 20.30 -28.79 4.13
N LEU A 514 21.05 -27.80 4.65
CA LEU A 514 20.66 -26.95 5.75
C LEU A 514 20.36 -25.53 5.24
N LEU A 515 19.10 -25.12 5.36
CA LEU A 515 18.66 -23.75 5.11
C LEU A 515 18.46 -23.05 6.44
N VAL A 516 18.99 -21.84 6.60
CA VAL A 516 18.78 -21.03 7.79
C VAL A 516 18.23 -19.66 7.38
N PHE A 517 17.14 -19.26 8.02
CA PHE A 517 16.47 -17.99 7.80
C PHE A 517 16.59 -17.11 9.04
N PRO A 518 16.90 -15.82 8.87
CA PRO A 518 16.92 -14.89 9.99
C PRO A 518 15.52 -14.77 10.61
N PRO A 519 15.43 -14.44 11.92
CA PRO A 519 14.14 -14.13 12.53
C PRO A 519 13.48 -12.97 11.78
N ALA A 520 12.15 -12.98 11.68
CA ALA A 520 11.42 -11.80 11.24
C ALA A 520 11.62 -10.68 12.27
N SER A 521 12.59 -9.79 12.02
CA SER A 521 12.79 -8.57 12.79
C SER A 521 11.47 -7.79 12.84
N SER A 522 11.12 -7.31 14.04
CA SER A 522 9.96 -6.45 14.32
C SER A 522 9.98 -5.17 13.50
#